data_AF-E1F5Y9-F1
#
_entry.id   AF-E1F5Y9-F1
#
_cell.length_a   1.000
_cell.length_b   1.000
_cell.length_c   1.000
_cell.angle_alpha   90.00
_cell.angle_beta   90.00
_cell.angle_gamma   90.00
#
_symmetry.space_group_name_H-M   'P 1'
#
loop_
_entity.id
_entity.type
_entity.pdbx_description
1 polymer ?
#
loop_
_entity_poly.entity_id
_entity_poly.type
_entity_poly.pdbx_seq_one_letter_code
_entity_poly.pdbx_strand_id
1 'polypeptide(L)'
;MDKQSKECKACSTAIPGYTACTYEDSIGGPKCSDYGSKTVRDELDGTTTCVDETECKKDKTHFYEASKCVQCGDNTKQGVQNCKLCTAKNTCETRVDGYKVNGNTCEACTGNCAECGTVGQIDTCTKCMPGYFLKSSSAKICVLCDAQTDRILGCTECTSDIGSLKCTKCKPNYKQSGEPGDLTCTKVCEDKTVCGDTAGACDAMIINSDGSALYYCSNCVGAGYGPINGKCTNTLVSNTCANGICTRCTNDYFLYMGGCYQATTQPGSYMCSTAPNGFCTTSVGQYFKIPGDVATHPSVLACGNPVGTIAGDKAYVLDCTACTAPQAPAVNAMAVAVCNTCDKTKKPNQDGSGCTLCTVAECKSCITDDVCEVCENSKKPNKACNACYACSIADCSHCSADNRCEVCADGGKRPSLDGTQCITCDIDRCTRCSAEDVCGECEAGYAPKDRKCEPGSTGLSLSTGAIAGIAVAVIIVVGGLVGFLCWWFICRGKA
;
A
#
# COMPACT_ATOMS: atom_id res chain seq x y z
N MET A 1 3.09 18.93 23.64
CA MET A 1 2.15 18.03 24.35
C MET A 1 1.52 17.14 23.29
N ASP A 2 1.78 15.85 23.36
CA ASP A 2 1.22 14.84 22.46
C ASP A 2 -0.24 14.57 22.87
N LYS A 3 -1.19 14.69 21.94
CA LYS A 3 -2.63 14.61 22.23
C LYS A 3 -3.19 13.20 22.24
N GLN A 4 -2.51 12.22 21.65
CA GLN A 4 -2.88 10.80 21.75
C GLN A 4 -2.48 10.25 23.12
N SER A 5 -1.30 10.58 23.61
CA SER A 5 -0.82 10.14 24.93
C SER A 5 -1.17 11.10 26.08
N LYS A 6 -1.53 12.36 25.78
CA LYS A 6 -1.73 13.48 26.74
C LYS A 6 -0.50 13.86 27.57
N GLU A 7 0.70 13.50 27.13
CA GLU A 7 1.97 13.80 27.81
C GLU A 7 2.84 14.84 27.07
N CYS A 8 3.73 15.54 27.77
CA CYS A 8 4.70 16.46 27.17
C CYS A 8 6.04 15.75 26.89
N LYS A 9 6.28 15.34 25.64
CA LYS A 9 7.54 14.71 25.17
C LYS A 9 8.52 15.72 24.55
N ALA A 10 9.82 15.49 24.75
CA ALA A 10 10.90 16.32 24.21
C ALA A 10 11.26 15.94 22.75
N CYS A 11 11.81 16.89 22.01
CA CYS A 11 11.93 16.83 20.56
C CYS A 11 13.03 15.91 20.04
N SER A 12 14.12 15.84 20.78
CA SER A 12 15.22 14.88 20.58
C SER A 12 14.79 13.42 20.72
N THR A 13 13.69 13.16 21.43
CA THR A 13 13.21 11.81 21.79
C THR A 13 12.20 11.26 20.79
N ALA A 14 11.53 12.13 20.04
CA ALA A 14 10.54 11.72 19.04
C ALA A 14 11.09 11.69 17.62
N ILE A 15 12.16 12.44 17.36
CA ILE A 15 12.95 12.36 16.12
C ILE A 15 14.42 12.44 16.57
N PRO A 16 15.37 11.60 16.09
CA PRO A 16 16.76 11.65 16.56
C PRO A 16 17.58 12.77 15.90
N GLY A 17 18.22 13.65 16.69
CA GLY A 17 19.15 14.71 16.23
C GLY A 17 18.72 16.17 16.43
N TYR A 18 17.75 16.47 17.31
CA TYR A 18 17.08 17.79 17.38
C TYR A 18 17.13 18.44 18.75
N THR A 19 17.11 19.78 18.80
CA THR A 19 16.99 20.58 20.04
C THR A 19 15.61 21.22 20.22
N ALA A 20 14.80 21.37 19.16
CA ALA A 20 13.43 21.90 19.22
C ALA A 20 12.50 21.40 18.08
N CYS A 21 11.24 21.17 18.40
CA CYS A 21 10.15 20.67 17.55
C CYS A 21 8.81 21.19 18.08
N THR A 22 7.77 21.17 17.25
CA THR A 22 6.40 21.59 17.60
C THR A 22 5.43 20.46 17.32
N TYR A 23 4.47 20.18 18.20
CA TYR A 23 3.48 19.13 17.97
C TYR A 23 2.44 19.58 16.93
N GLU A 24 2.11 18.74 15.94
CA GLU A 24 1.11 19.06 14.91
C GLU A 24 -0.01 17.99 14.87
N ASP A 25 -1.25 18.44 15.11
CA ASP A 25 -2.42 17.58 15.34
C ASP A 25 -2.80 16.71 14.12
N SER A 26 -2.54 17.20 12.91
CA SER A 26 -2.89 16.52 11.65
C SER A 26 -2.05 15.29 11.36
N ILE A 27 -0.86 15.14 11.96
CA ILE A 27 0.03 13.98 11.83
C ILE A 27 0.18 13.19 13.13
N GLY A 28 -0.49 13.61 14.21
CA GLY A 28 -0.47 12.93 15.50
C GLY A 28 0.90 12.92 16.21
N GLY A 29 1.87 13.73 15.77
CA GLY A 29 3.25 13.68 16.22
C GLY A 29 4.01 15.02 16.13
N PRO A 30 5.29 15.07 16.54
CA PRO A 30 6.11 16.27 16.49
C PRO A 30 6.67 16.57 15.10
N LYS A 31 6.66 17.85 14.73
CA LYS A 31 7.24 18.45 13.53
C LYS A 31 8.51 19.21 13.86
N CYS A 32 9.55 19.00 13.06
CA CYS A 32 10.85 19.63 13.27
C CYS A 32 10.81 21.16 13.07
N SER A 33 11.55 21.93 13.89
CA SER A 33 11.54 23.41 13.85
C SER A 33 12.90 24.10 13.69
N ASP A 34 14.04 23.51 14.08
CA ASP A 34 15.39 24.06 13.80
C ASP A 34 16.57 23.10 14.12
N TYR A 35 17.68 23.16 13.35
CA TYR A 35 19.03 22.64 13.73
C TYR A 35 20.17 23.18 12.83
N GLY A 36 20.94 24.16 13.30
CA GLY A 36 22.26 24.48 12.71
C GLY A 36 22.27 24.69 11.19
N SER A 37 22.98 23.84 10.43
CA SER A 37 23.11 23.93 8.94
C SER A 37 22.24 22.94 8.15
N LYS A 38 21.35 22.18 8.80
CA LYS A 38 20.44 21.23 8.14
C LYS A 38 19.00 21.77 8.16
N THR A 39 18.12 21.16 7.37
CA THR A 39 16.75 21.63 7.19
C THR A 39 15.77 20.48 7.16
N VAL A 40 14.51 20.78 7.50
CA VAL A 40 13.36 19.90 7.33
C VAL A 40 13.07 19.67 5.85
N ARG A 41 12.84 18.41 5.48
CA ARG A 41 12.38 17.88 4.20
C ARG A 41 11.09 17.11 4.44
N ASP A 42 9.98 17.65 3.96
CA ASP A 42 8.64 17.13 4.19
C ASP A 42 8.20 16.27 2.99
N GLU A 43 7.92 14.99 3.19
CA GLU A 43 7.48 14.07 2.12
C GLU A 43 5.96 14.16 1.87
N LEU A 44 5.50 13.67 0.72
CA LEU A 44 4.08 13.74 0.29
C LEU A 44 3.12 12.96 1.22
N ASP A 45 3.63 11.99 1.98
CA ASP A 45 2.89 11.22 2.97
C ASP A 45 2.77 11.94 4.34
N GLY A 46 3.26 13.17 4.43
CA GLY A 46 3.25 13.98 5.64
C GLY A 46 4.36 13.64 6.63
N THR A 47 5.24 12.69 6.30
CA THR A 47 6.45 12.44 7.09
C THR A 47 7.48 13.53 6.85
N THR A 48 8.30 13.84 7.86
CA THR A 48 9.31 14.89 7.74
C THR A 48 10.67 14.33 8.15
N THR A 49 11.67 14.46 7.30
CA THR A 49 13.07 14.11 7.58
C THR A 49 13.92 15.37 7.64
N CYS A 50 15.12 15.32 8.21
CA CYS A 50 16.04 16.47 8.18
C CYS A 50 17.33 16.12 7.46
N VAL A 51 17.65 16.94 6.48
CA VAL A 51 18.64 16.68 5.44
C VAL A 51 19.58 17.87 5.33
N ASP A 52 20.82 17.63 4.87
CA ASP A 52 21.68 18.71 4.41
C ASP A 52 21.32 19.18 2.99
N GLU A 53 21.99 20.21 2.48
CA GLU A 53 21.72 20.77 1.15
C GLU A 53 21.86 19.73 0.02
N THR A 54 22.82 18.82 0.14
CA THR A 54 23.10 17.78 -0.86
C THR A 54 22.01 16.71 -0.84
N GLU A 55 21.64 16.26 0.36
CA GLU A 55 20.58 15.28 0.59
C GLU A 55 19.20 15.83 0.23
N CYS A 56 18.96 17.13 0.45
CA CYS A 56 17.75 17.81 0.01
C CYS A 56 17.56 17.70 -1.51
N LYS A 57 18.62 17.96 -2.28
CA LYS A 57 18.56 18.00 -3.76
C LYS A 57 18.66 16.61 -4.42
N LYS A 58 18.97 15.56 -3.65
CA LYS A 58 19.38 14.23 -4.15
C LYS A 58 18.41 13.62 -5.17
N ASP A 59 17.11 13.68 -4.88
CA ASP A 59 16.08 13.05 -5.72
C ASP A 59 15.29 14.07 -6.55
N LYS A 60 15.66 15.35 -6.46
CA LYS A 60 14.97 16.50 -7.04
C LYS A 60 13.51 16.66 -6.62
N THR A 61 13.01 15.89 -5.65
CA THR A 61 11.66 16.10 -5.09
C THR A 61 11.56 17.36 -4.23
N HIS A 62 12.73 17.89 -3.84
CA HIS A 62 12.90 19.12 -3.07
C HIS A 62 14.06 19.95 -3.62
N PHE A 63 14.01 21.26 -3.38
CA PHE A 63 15.09 22.20 -3.66
C PHE A 63 15.55 22.89 -2.38
N TYR A 64 16.81 23.31 -2.37
CA TYR A 64 17.38 24.01 -1.24
C TYR A 64 17.39 25.51 -1.50
N GLU A 65 16.73 26.29 -0.64
CA GLU A 65 16.62 27.74 -0.75
C GLU A 65 16.56 28.36 0.64
N ALA A 66 17.32 29.45 0.87
CA ALA A 66 17.33 30.18 2.15
C ALA A 66 17.54 29.26 3.37
N SER A 67 18.47 28.31 3.25
CA SER A 67 18.76 27.28 4.25
C SER A 67 17.58 26.37 4.61
N LYS A 68 16.64 26.21 3.67
CA LYS A 68 15.46 25.35 3.81
C LYS A 68 15.34 24.37 2.65
N CYS A 69 14.89 23.16 2.93
CA CYS A 69 14.56 22.14 1.94
C CYS A 69 13.07 22.25 1.68
N VAL A 70 12.75 22.77 0.51
CA VAL A 70 11.39 23.08 0.13
C VAL A 70 10.94 22.03 -0.87
N GLN A 71 9.79 21.42 -0.58
CA GLN A 71 9.17 20.47 -1.48
C GLN A 71 8.82 21.17 -2.79
N CYS A 72 9.10 20.51 -3.92
CA CYS A 72 8.84 21.11 -5.22
C CYS A 72 7.37 21.51 -5.40
N GLY A 73 6.43 20.78 -4.78
CA GLY A 73 5.00 21.01 -4.82
C GLY A 73 4.45 22.10 -3.89
N ASP A 74 5.24 22.61 -2.94
CA ASP A 74 4.76 23.54 -1.90
C ASP A 74 4.74 25.00 -2.41
N ASN A 75 3.60 25.43 -2.95
CA ASN A 75 3.42 26.78 -3.47
C ASN A 75 3.43 27.89 -2.42
N THR A 76 3.28 27.55 -1.14
CA THR A 76 3.35 28.53 -0.04
C THR A 76 4.79 28.92 0.29
N LYS A 77 5.77 28.10 -0.13
CA LYS A 77 7.20 28.30 0.12
C LYS A 77 8.02 28.48 -1.16
N GLN A 78 7.42 29.05 -2.22
CA GLN A 78 8.08 29.28 -3.52
C GLN A 78 8.41 27.99 -4.31
N GLY A 79 7.85 26.85 -3.91
CA GLY A 79 7.66 25.71 -4.80
C GLY A 79 6.56 25.99 -5.83
N VAL A 80 6.37 25.08 -6.76
CA VAL A 80 5.34 25.16 -7.80
C VAL A 80 4.28 24.11 -7.48
N GLN A 81 3.02 24.54 -7.26
CA GLN A 81 1.92 23.62 -6.95
C GLN A 81 1.87 22.46 -7.94
N ASN A 82 1.66 21.22 -7.49
CA ASN A 82 1.60 20.01 -8.34
C ASN A 82 2.91 19.69 -9.08
N CYS A 83 4.03 20.25 -8.65
CA CYS A 83 5.36 19.88 -9.13
C CYS A 83 5.90 18.66 -8.37
N LYS A 84 6.40 17.67 -9.11
CA LYS A 84 7.01 16.46 -8.56
C LYS A 84 8.52 16.61 -8.42
N LEU A 85 9.21 17.16 -9.43
CA LEU A 85 10.66 17.34 -9.44
C LEU A 85 11.06 18.76 -9.82
N CYS A 86 12.07 19.32 -9.18
CA CYS A 86 12.63 20.66 -9.42
C CYS A 86 14.08 20.75 -8.92
N THR A 87 14.80 21.79 -9.35
CA THR A 87 16.18 22.05 -8.91
C THR A 87 16.36 23.39 -8.21
N ALA A 88 15.41 24.31 -8.32
CA ALA A 88 15.44 25.63 -7.68
C ALA A 88 14.03 26.17 -7.40
N LYS A 89 13.96 27.27 -6.62
CA LYS A 89 12.70 27.99 -6.35
C LYS A 89 12.02 28.43 -7.64
N ASN A 90 10.68 28.40 -7.63
CA ASN A 90 9.84 28.76 -8.76
C ASN A 90 10.17 28.00 -10.05
N THR A 91 10.87 26.86 -9.98
CA THR A 91 11.13 26.01 -11.14
C THR A 91 10.42 24.69 -10.96
N CYS A 92 10.05 24.08 -12.08
CA CYS A 92 9.52 22.73 -12.05
C CYS A 92 10.03 21.97 -13.27
N GLU A 93 10.65 20.81 -13.04
CA GLU A 93 11.23 19.91 -14.05
C GLU A 93 10.27 18.78 -14.41
N THR A 94 9.59 18.19 -13.42
CA THR A 94 8.60 17.12 -13.63
C THR A 94 7.39 17.32 -12.74
N ARG A 95 6.21 16.89 -13.19
CA ARG A 95 4.95 17.12 -12.53
C ARG A 95 4.40 15.83 -11.93
N VAL A 96 3.46 15.98 -11.01
CA VAL A 96 2.60 14.87 -10.62
C VAL A 96 1.76 14.46 -11.85
N ASP A 97 1.47 13.17 -11.98
CA ASP A 97 0.66 12.64 -13.07
C ASP A 97 -0.65 13.44 -13.17
N GLY A 98 -0.98 13.89 -14.39
CA GLY A 98 -2.14 14.73 -14.67
C GLY A 98 -1.89 16.24 -14.61
N TYR A 99 -0.64 16.69 -14.47
CA TYR A 99 -0.28 18.11 -14.51
C TYR A 99 0.87 18.39 -15.48
N LYS A 100 0.92 19.61 -16.02
CA LYS A 100 1.87 19.98 -17.07
C LYS A 100 2.51 21.35 -16.87
N VAL A 101 3.73 21.52 -17.38
CA VAL A 101 4.48 22.78 -17.34
C VAL A 101 3.78 23.86 -18.16
N ASN A 102 3.53 25.02 -17.55
CA ASN A 102 3.27 26.27 -18.25
C ASN A 102 4.17 27.36 -17.65
N GLY A 103 5.35 27.55 -18.26
CA GLY A 103 6.43 28.32 -17.66
C GLY A 103 6.86 27.75 -16.30
N ASN A 104 6.68 28.53 -15.24
CA ASN A 104 6.99 28.16 -13.87
C ASN A 104 5.77 27.68 -13.06
N THR A 105 4.64 27.43 -13.73
CA THR A 105 3.40 26.96 -13.10
C THR A 105 3.01 25.57 -13.62
N CYS A 106 2.17 24.86 -12.86
CA CYS A 106 1.59 23.59 -13.29
C CYS A 106 0.11 23.76 -13.62
N GLU A 107 -0.25 23.42 -14.84
CA GLU A 107 -1.62 23.44 -15.33
C GLU A 107 -2.16 22.00 -15.31
N ALA A 108 -3.37 21.80 -14.78
CA ALA A 108 -3.99 20.48 -14.77
C ALA A 108 -4.31 20.03 -16.19
N CYS A 109 -3.88 18.83 -16.55
CA CYS A 109 -4.37 18.18 -17.75
C CYS A 109 -5.85 17.83 -17.58
N THR A 110 -6.62 18.00 -18.64
CA THR A 110 -8.05 17.71 -18.69
C THR A 110 -8.28 16.40 -19.45
N GLY A 111 -9.38 15.70 -19.17
CA GLY A 111 -9.71 14.48 -19.91
C GLY A 111 -8.88 13.25 -19.54
N ASN A 112 -8.53 13.07 -18.26
CA ASN A 112 -7.87 11.87 -17.70
C ASN A 112 -6.46 11.58 -18.25
N CYS A 113 -5.75 12.60 -18.71
CA CYS A 113 -4.35 12.44 -19.09
C CYS A 113 -3.46 12.24 -17.85
N ALA A 114 -2.46 11.35 -17.95
CA ALA A 114 -1.30 11.41 -17.08
C ALA A 114 -0.29 12.48 -17.57
N GLU A 115 -0.23 12.71 -18.89
CA GLU A 115 0.59 13.76 -19.52
C GLU A 115 -0.19 14.40 -20.68
N CYS A 116 -0.09 15.71 -20.88
CA CYS A 116 -0.77 16.46 -21.96
C CYS A 116 0.21 17.30 -22.82
N GLY A 117 -0.28 17.83 -23.96
CA GLY A 117 0.44 18.32 -25.13
C GLY A 117 1.27 19.60 -24.92
N THR A 118 1.46 20.46 -25.94
CA THR A 118 2.31 21.67 -25.79
C THR A 118 1.61 22.78 -25.00
N VAL A 119 2.32 23.89 -24.68
CA VAL A 119 1.85 24.88 -23.68
C VAL A 119 0.48 25.44 -24.11
N GLY A 120 -0.50 25.39 -23.21
CA GLY A 120 -1.90 25.76 -23.49
C GLY A 120 -2.77 24.66 -24.11
N GLN A 121 -2.25 23.45 -24.33
CA GLN A 121 -3.02 22.30 -24.87
C GLN A 121 -3.33 21.25 -23.78
N ILE A 122 -3.95 21.69 -22.68
CA ILE A 122 -4.30 20.82 -21.53
C ILE A 122 -5.36 19.77 -21.84
N ASP A 123 -6.04 19.90 -22.97
CA ASP A 123 -7.08 19.02 -23.50
C ASP A 123 -6.55 17.98 -24.49
N THR A 124 -5.26 18.03 -24.81
CA THR A 124 -4.60 17.03 -25.69
C THR A 124 -3.67 16.15 -24.88
N CYS A 125 -3.99 14.88 -24.67
CA CYS A 125 -3.15 13.94 -23.92
C CYS A 125 -1.97 13.40 -24.76
N THR A 126 -0.82 13.21 -24.13
CA THR A 126 0.32 12.45 -24.66
C THR A 126 0.49 11.11 -23.95
N LYS A 127 -0.03 10.99 -22.73
CA LYS A 127 -0.08 9.75 -21.94
C LYS A 127 -1.35 9.73 -21.09
N CYS A 128 -1.94 8.56 -20.92
CA CYS A 128 -3.15 8.39 -20.13
C CYS A 128 -2.86 7.83 -18.74
N MET A 129 -3.76 8.11 -17.80
CA MET A 129 -3.74 7.45 -16.49
C MET A 129 -3.95 5.94 -16.63
N PRO A 130 -3.50 5.12 -15.66
CA PRO A 130 -3.80 3.69 -15.65
C PRO A 130 -5.30 3.41 -15.82
N GLY A 131 -5.65 2.46 -16.70
CA GLY A 131 -7.04 2.15 -17.04
C GLY A 131 -7.66 3.02 -18.15
N TYR A 132 -6.87 3.91 -18.76
CA TYR A 132 -7.26 4.75 -19.90
C TYR A 132 -6.26 4.57 -21.05
N PHE A 133 -6.73 4.64 -22.30
CA PHE A 133 -5.87 4.66 -23.48
C PHE A 133 -6.02 5.95 -24.28
N LEU A 134 -4.98 6.27 -25.05
CA LEU A 134 -4.91 7.47 -25.83
C LEU A 134 -5.54 7.26 -27.21
N LYS A 135 -6.70 7.88 -27.45
CA LYS A 135 -7.37 7.78 -28.75
C LYS A 135 -6.60 8.58 -29.81
N SER A 136 -6.25 7.94 -30.93
CA SER A 136 -5.64 8.61 -32.11
C SER A 136 -6.69 9.46 -32.83
N SER A 137 -7.00 10.61 -32.25
CA SER A 137 -7.83 11.66 -32.82
C SER A 137 -7.05 12.97 -32.79
N SER A 138 -7.44 13.95 -33.61
CA SER A 138 -6.85 15.30 -33.58
C SER A 138 -6.92 15.96 -32.20
N ALA A 139 -7.89 15.55 -31.36
CA ALA A 139 -8.06 16.01 -29.99
C ALA A 139 -7.23 15.23 -28.94
N LYS A 140 -6.63 14.08 -29.28
CA LYS A 140 -5.80 13.24 -28.38
C LYS A 140 -6.42 13.01 -26.98
N ILE A 141 -7.62 12.45 -26.91
CA ILE A 141 -8.36 12.28 -25.65
C ILE A 141 -8.06 10.91 -25.01
N CYS A 142 -7.90 10.85 -23.68
CA CYS A 142 -7.84 9.59 -22.94
C CYS A 142 -9.24 9.08 -22.62
N VAL A 143 -9.52 7.84 -23.00
CA VAL A 143 -10.80 7.19 -22.74
C VAL A 143 -10.58 5.89 -21.97
N LEU A 144 -11.54 5.50 -21.15
CA LEU A 144 -11.46 4.26 -20.38
C LEU A 144 -11.21 3.06 -21.30
N CYS A 145 -10.37 2.13 -20.86
CA CYS A 145 -10.15 0.86 -21.58
C CYS A 145 -11.47 0.09 -21.83
N ASP A 146 -12.47 0.27 -20.96
CA ASP A 146 -13.81 -0.33 -21.01
C ASP A 146 -14.90 0.66 -21.48
N ALA A 147 -14.55 1.70 -22.24
CA ALA A 147 -15.56 2.65 -22.74
C ALA A 147 -16.49 1.96 -23.77
N GLN A 148 -17.81 2.17 -23.64
CA GLN A 148 -18.82 1.52 -24.50
C GLN A 148 -18.70 1.86 -26.00
N THR A 149 -18.12 3.01 -26.34
CA THR A 149 -18.04 3.52 -27.71
C THR A 149 -16.76 3.13 -28.46
N ASP A 150 -15.66 2.90 -27.76
CA ASP A 150 -14.33 2.59 -28.34
C ASP A 150 -13.79 1.29 -27.73
N ARG A 151 -14.30 0.17 -28.26
CA ARG A 151 -14.41 -1.17 -27.65
C ARG A 151 -13.09 -1.84 -27.23
N ILE A 152 -12.96 -2.18 -25.94
CA ILE A 152 -12.77 -3.57 -25.43
C ILE A 152 -13.58 -3.72 -24.13
N LEU A 153 -14.84 -4.15 -24.27
CA LEU A 153 -15.73 -4.37 -23.13
C LEU A 153 -15.09 -5.34 -22.15
N GLY A 154 -14.94 -4.93 -20.89
CA GLY A 154 -14.31 -5.75 -19.86
C GLY A 154 -12.80 -5.66 -19.78
N CYS A 155 -12.17 -4.64 -20.38
CA CYS A 155 -10.74 -4.39 -20.24
C CYS A 155 -10.40 -3.52 -19.01
N THR A 156 -9.47 -3.97 -18.16
CA THR A 156 -8.99 -3.21 -16.99
C THR A 156 -7.71 -2.46 -17.27
N GLU A 157 -6.80 -3.08 -18.02
CA GLU A 157 -5.55 -2.46 -18.45
C GLU A 157 -5.44 -2.63 -19.96
N CYS A 158 -5.05 -1.56 -20.63
CA CYS A 158 -4.92 -1.53 -22.08
C CYS A 158 -3.62 -0.83 -22.48
N THR A 159 -3.22 -1.00 -23.73
CA THR A 159 -2.01 -0.40 -24.30
C THR A 159 -2.06 1.13 -24.19
N SER A 160 -0.92 1.71 -23.81
CA SER A 160 -0.73 3.15 -23.74
C SER A 160 -0.37 3.79 -25.09
N ASP A 161 -0.19 3.00 -26.14
CA ASP A 161 0.27 3.45 -27.45
C ASP A 161 -0.82 4.16 -28.26
N ILE A 162 -0.41 5.14 -29.06
CA ILE A 162 -1.31 5.97 -29.86
C ILE A 162 -1.99 5.13 -30.96
N GLY A 163 -3.32 5.02 -30.89
CA GLY A 163 -4.16 4.65 -32.04
C GLY A 163 -4.55 3.18 -32.21
N SER A 164 -4.02 2.25 -31.41
CA SER A 164 -4.60 0.91 -31.30
C SER A 164 -4.88 0.58 -29.84
N LEU A 165 -6.15 0.66 -29.46
CA LEU A 165 -6.61 0.11 -28.19
C LEU A 165 -6.45 -1.41 -28.23
N LYS A 166 -5.56 -1.94 -27.40
CA LYS A 166 -5.42 -3.38 -27.17
C LYS A 166 -5.50 -3.66 -25.68
N CYS A 167 -6.16 -4.74 -25.29
CA CYS A 167 -6.30 -5.04 -23.87
C CYS A 167 -5.10 -5.83 -23.40
N THR A 168 -4.45 -5.39 -22.34
CA THR A 168 -3.35 -6.14 -21.71
C THR A 168 -3.86 -6.98 -20.54
N LYS A 169 -5.01 -6.60 -19.96
CA LYS A 169 -5.64 -7.33 -18.86
C LYS A 169 -7.15 -7.15 -18.83
N CYS A 170 -7.88 -8.25 -18.96
CA CYS A 170 -9.33 -8.23 -18.75
C CYS A 170 -9.70 -8.10 -17.27
N LYS A 171 -10.88 -7.53 -17.01
CA LYS A 171 -11.54 -7.55 -15.72
C LYS A 171 -11.68 -8.99 -15.22
N PRO A 172 -11.68 -9.22 -13.89
CA PRO A 172 -11.86 -10.56 -13.32
C PRO A 172 -13.10 -11.32 -13.81
N ASN A 173 -14.13 -10.64 -14.34
CA ASN A 173 -15.38 -11.22 -14.85
C ASN A 173 -15.39 -11.53 -16.35
N TYR A 174 -14.22 -11.48 -17.00
CA TYR A 174 -14.06 -11.72 -18.41
C TYR A 174 -13.01 -12.80 -18.66
N LYS A 175 -13.37 -13.79 -19.49
CA LYS A 175 -12.43 -14.76 -20.02
C LYS A 175 -11.49 -14.04 -20.99
N GLN A 176 -10.20 -14.14 -20.68
CA GLN A 176 -9.12 -13.68 -21.55
C GLN A 176 -8.94 -14.69 -22.69
N SER A 177 -8.76 -14.18 -23.91
CA SER A 177 -8.42 -14.97 -25.10
C SER A 177 -7.65 -14.07 -26.07
N GLY A 178 -6.86 -14.64 -26.97
CA GLY A 178 -5.98 -13.87 -27.85
C GLY A 178 -4.53 -13.84 -27.35
N GLU A 179 -3.74 -12.93 -27.89
CA GLU A 179 -2.29 -12.84 -27.63
C GLU A 179 -1.98 -11.95 -26.43
N PRO A 180 -0.88 -12.20 -25.69
CA PRO A 180 -0.42 -11.31 -24.63
C PRO A 180 -0.23 -9.88 -25.17
N GLY A 181 -0.93 -8.92 -24.56
CA GLY A 181 -0.93 -7.52 -25.00
C GLY A 181 -2.02 -7.15 -26.02
N ASP A 182 -2.85 -8.11 -26.44
CA ASP A 182 -4.03 -7.90 -27.29
C ASP A 182 -5.15 -8.91 -26.96
N LEU A 183 -5.66 -8.80 -25.74
CA LEU A 183 -6.67 -9.69 -25.18
C LEU A 183 -8.07 -9.31 -25.66
N THR A 184 -8.81 -10.32 -26.08
CA THR A 184 -10.27 -10.27 -26.18
C THR A 184 -10.87 -10.70 -24.84
N CYS A 185 -11.60 -9.77 -24.23
CA CYS A 185 -12.32 -9.99 -22.99
C CYS A 185 -13.75 -10.44 -23.33
N THR A 186 -14.09 -11.69 -23.00
CA THR A 186 -15.47 -12.19 -23.14
C THR A 186 -16.11 -12.33 -21.77
N LYS A 187 -17.25 -11.67 -21.55
CA LYS A 187 -17.98 -11.73 -20.27
C LYS A 187 -18.35 -13.18 -19.94
N VAL A 188 -18.11 -13.61 -18.71
CA VAL A 188 -18.45 -14.95 -18.23
C VAL A 188 -19.52 -14.83 -17.16
N CYS A 189 -20.53 -15.69 -17.26
CA CYS A 189 -21.47 -16.00 -16.19
C CYS A 189 -21.19 -17.46 -15.80
N GLU A 190 -21.45 -17.83 -14.55
CA GLU A 190 -21.31 -19.22 -14.08
C GLU A 190 -22.10 -20.20 -14.95
N ASP A 191 -23.28 -19.77 -15.38
CA ASP A 191 -24.10 -20.49 -16.33
C ASP A 191 -24.62 -19.50 -17.39
N LYS A 192 -24.14 -19.67 -18.63
CA LYS A 192 -24.47 -18.79 -19.74
C LYS A 192 -25.93 -18.96 -20.20
N THR A 193 -26.49 -20.16 -20.03
CA THR A 193 -27.82 -20.51 -20.52
C THR A 193 -28.94 -19.87 -19.69
N VAL A 194 -28.65 -19.54 -18.42
CA VAL A 194 -29.63 -18.95 -17.48
C VAL A 194 -29.65 -17.42 -17.44
N CYS A 195 -28.69 -16.75 -18.10
CA CYS A 195 -28.71 -15.29 -18.30
C CYS A 195 -29.22 -14.88 -19.71
N GLY A 196 -29.88 -15.81 -20.41
CA GLY A 196 -30.63 -15.54 -21.63
C GLY A 196 -29.79 -15.42 -22.90
N ASP A 197 -28.65 -16.14 -22.99
CA ASP A 197 -27.73 -16.33 -24.13
C ASP A 197 -27.22 -15.08 -24.90
N THR A 198 -27.82 -13.90 -24.78
CA THR A 198 -27.39 -12.69 -25.52
C THR A 198 -27.90 -11.35 -24.96
N ALA A 199 -28.51 -11.28 -23.77
CA ALA A 199 -29.16 -10.04 -23.34
C ALA A 199 -29.10 -9.70 -21.84
N GLY A 200 -28.84 -10.64 -20.93
CA GLY A 200 -28.66 -10.35 -19.50
C GLY A 200 -27.26 -9.83 -19.17
N ALA A 201 -27.15 -8.91 -18.20
CA ALA A 201 -25.86 -8.42 -17.72
C ALA A 201 -25.33 -9.38 -16.63
N CYS A 202 -24.10 -9.86 -16.73
CA CYS A 202 -23.45 -10.72 -15.73
C CYS A 202 -22.46 -9.94 -14.86
N ASP A 203 -22.97 -8.91 -14.17
CA ASP A 203 -22.13 -8.05 -13.32
C ASP A 203 -22.24 -8.40 -11.83
N ALA A 204 -23.19 -9.26 -11.43
CA ALA A 204 -23.32 -9.66 -10.03
C ALA A 204 -22.19 -10.62 -9.64
N MET A 205 -21.13 -10.05 -9.08
CA MET A 205 -19.98 -10.79 -8.58
C MET A 205 -20.25 -11.27 -7.16
N ILE A 206 -20.14 -12.57 -6.92
CA ILE A 206 -20.29 -13.18 -5.60
C ILE A 206 -19.05 -14.00 -5.28
N ILE A 207 -18.40 -13.71 -4.16
CA ILE A 207 -17.25 -14.47 -3.66
C ILE A 207 -17.80 -15.71 -2.96
N ASN A 208 -17.40 -16.89 -3.42
CA ASN A 208 -17.83 -18.16 -2.83
C ASN A 208 -17.03 -18.48 -1.55
N SER A 209 -17.22 -19.68 -1.00
CA SER A 209 -16.53 -20.12 0.23
C SER A 209 -15.02 -20.33 0.07
N ASP A 210 -14.51 -20.55 -1.14
CA ASP A 210 -13.07 -20.74 -1.39
C ASP A 210 -12.35 -19.42 -1.73
N GLY A 211 -13.10 -18.32 -1.85
CA GLY A 211 -12.58 -16.99 -2.20
C GLY A 211 -12.57 -16.68 -3.69
N SER A 212 -13.01 -17.61 -4.54
CA SER A 212 -13.18 -17.35 -5.97
C SER A 212 -14.39 -16.45 -6.22
N ALA A 213 -14.21 -15.48 -7.11
CA ALA A 213 -15.30 -14.66 -7.61
C ALA A 213 -16.10 -15.45 -8.66
N LEU A 214 -17.40 -15.60 -8.40
CA LEU A 214 -18.40 -16.19 -9.29
C LEU A 214 -19.28 -15.09 -9.88
N TYR A 215 -19.77 -15.27 -11.10
CA TYR A 215 -20.52 -14.23 -11.82
C TYR A 215 -21.94 -14.66 -12.21
N TYR A 216 -22.91 -13.86 -11.78
CA TYR A 216 -24.33 -14.16 -11.93
C TYR A 216 -25.07 -13.05 -12.68
N CYS A 217 -26.30 -13.33 -13.11
CA CYS A 217 -27.12 -12.31 -13.78
C CYS A 217 -27.42 -11.17 -12.78
N SER A 218 -27.11 -9.93 -13.15
CA SER A 218 -27.46 -8.68 -12.47
C SER A 218 -28.58 -7.93 -13.17
N ASN A 219 -28.85 -8.24 -14.44
CA ASN A 219 -29.96 -7.68 -15.20
C ASN A 219 -30.53 -8.73 -16.17
N CYS A 220 -31.85 -8.75 -16.33
CA CYS A 220 -32.59 -9.68 -17.17
C CYS A 220 -33.41 -8.96 -18.23
N VAL A 221 -33.44 -9.51 -19.44
CA VAL A 221 -34.22 -8.97 -20.55
C VAL A 221 -35.56 -9.67 -20.64
N GLY A 222 -36.62 -8.88 -20.89
CA GLY A 222 -38.00 -9.35 -20.98
C GLY A 222 -38.89 -8.71 -19.90
N ALA A 223 -40.12 -8.34 -20.28
CA ALA A 223 -41.08 -7.79 -19.33
C ALA A 223 -41.43 -8.83 -18.25
N GLY A 224 -41.38 -8.43 -16.98
CA GLY A 224 -41.65 -9.31 -15.85
C GLY A 224 -40.49 -10.25 -15.46
N TYR A 225 -39.34 -10.17 -16.13
CA TYR A 225 -38.14 -10.92 -15.74
C TYR A 225 -37.32 -10.13 -14.72
N GLY A 226 -36.67 -10.86 -13.80
CA GLY A 226 -35.70 -10.32 -12.86
C GLY A 226 -34.66 -11.36 -12.42
N PRO A 227 -33.52 -10.93 -11.86
CA PRO A 227 -32.50 -11.84 -11.39
C PRO A 227 -32.86 -12.39 -10.01
N ILE A 228 -33.18 -13.68 -9.95
CA ILE A 228 -33.48 -14.41 -8.70
C ILE A 228 -32.44 -15.49 -8.51
N ASN A 229 -31.74 -15.48 -7.37
CA ASN A 229 -30.61 -16.40 -7.09
C ASN A 229 -29.59 -16.44 -8.24
N GLY A 230 -29.35 -15.28 -8.86
CA GLY A 230 -28.38 -15.14 -9.94
C GLY A 230 -28.82 -15.68 -11.30
N LYS A 231 -30.10 -16.01 -11.49
CA LYS A 231 -30.69 -16.49 -12.75
C LYS A 231 -31.81 -15.58 -13.22
N CYS A 232 -31.95 -15.40 -14.53
CA CYS A 232 -33.08 -14.68 -15.08
C CYS A 232 -34.34 -15.56 -15.09
N THR A 233 -35.40 -15.08 -14.44
CA THR A 233 -36.68 -15.79 -14.35
C THR A 233 -37.85 -14.81 -14.31
N ASN A 234 -39.02 -15.27 -14.75
CA ASN A 234 -40.31 -14.60 -14.57
C ASN A 234 -41.06 -15.10 -13.33
N THR A 235 -40.55 -16.12 -12.63
CA THR A 235 -41.08 -16.60 -11.34
C THR A 235 -40.41 -15.82 -10.22
N LEU A 236 -40.94 -14.63 -9.91
CA LEU A 236 -40.28 -13.69 -9.00
C LEU A 236 -40.44 -14.03 -7.51
N VAL A 237 -41.27 -15.01 -7.13
CA VAL A 237 -41.47 -15.43 -5.73
C VAL A 237 -41.79 -14.23 -4.80
N SER A 238 -42.71 -13.36 -5.22
CA SER A 238 -43.09 -12.12 -4.52
C SER A 238 -41.99 -11.05 -4.39
N ASN A 239 -40.80 -11.25 -4.97
CA ASN A 239 -39.82 -10.19 -5.12
C ASN A 239 -40.30 -9.14 -6.12
N THR A 240 -39.92 -7.89 -5.90
CA THR A 240 -40.29 -6.76 -6.77
C THR A 240 -39.15 -6.47 -7.73
N CYS A 241 -39.36 -6.73 -9.01
CA CYS A 241 -38.39 -6.45 -10.06
C CYS A 241 -39.04 -5.64 -11.19
N ALA A 242 -38.31 -4.66 -11.70
CA ALA A 242 -38.75 -3.74 -12.75
C ALA A 242 -37.57 -3.47 -13.69
N ASN A 243 -37.85 -3.39 -15.00
CA ASN A 243 -36.85 -3.12 -16.04
C ASN A 243 -35.63 -4.06 -15.96
N GLY A 244 -35.85 -5.33 -15.65
CA GLY A 244 -34.81 -6.34 -15.62
C GLY A 244 -33.97 -6.39 -14.35
N ILE A 245 -34.22 -5.54 -13.35
CA ILE A 245 -33.53 -5.55 -12.06
C ILE A 245 -34.51 -5.65 -10.91
N CYS A 246 -34.10 -6.24 -9.79
CA CYS A 246 -34.89 -6.27 -8.58
C CYS A 246 -34.62 -5.02 -7.74
N THR A 247 -35.70 -4.41 -7.24
CA THR A 247 -35.67 -3.17 -6.46
C THR A 247 -36.10 -3.37 -5.02
N ARG A 248 -36.69 -4.53 -4.70
CA ARG A 248 -37.02 -4.94 -3.34
C ARG A 248 -37.19 -6.45 -3.29
N CYS A 249 -36.65 -7.06 -2.24
CA CYS A 249 -36.76 -8.49 -2.01
C CYS A 249 -37.77 -8.82 -0.92
N THR A 250 -38.34 -10.02 -0.99
CA THR A 250 -39.25 -10.54 0.03
C THR A 250 -38.49 -11.11 1.22
N ASN A 251 -39.19 -11.61 2.24
CA ASN A 251 -38.58 -12.34 3.36
C ASN A 251 -37.72 -13.51 2.87
N ASP A 252 -36.63 -13.76 3.59
CA ASP A 252 -35.60 -14.75 3.30
C ASP A 252 -34.71 -14.43 2.08
N TYR A 253 -35.04 -13.36 1.33
CA TYR A 253 -34.24 -12.82 0.26
C TYR A 253 -33.62 -11.47 0.65
N PHE A 254 -32.49 -11.13 0.07
CA PHE A 254 -31.88 -9.81 0.21
C PHE A 254 -31.44 -9.24 -1.13
N LEU A 255 -31.43 -7.92 -1.22
CA LEU A 255 -31.00 -7.20 -2.42
C LEU A 255 -29.48 -7.15 -2.49
N TYR A 256 -28.93 -7.59 -3.62
CA TYR A 256 -27.51 -7.46 -3.93
C TYR A 256 -27.34 -7.26 -5.44
N MET A 257 -26.58 -6.24 -5.86
CA MET A 257 -26.23 -6.01 -7.27
C MET A 257 -27.37 -6.16 -8.29
N GLY A 258 -28.57 -5.66 -7.96
CA GLY A 258 -29.74 -5.69 -8.85
C GLY A 258 -30.51 -7.01 -8.88
N GLY A 259 -30.15 -8.00 -8.06
CA GLY A 259 -30.85 -9.28 -7.92
C GLY A 259 -31.32 -9.56 -6.49
N CYS A 260 -32.31 -10.45 -6.35
CA CYS A 260 -32.73 -10.97 -5.05
C CYS A 260 -32.13 -12.35 -4.81
N TYR A 261 -31.44 -12.50 -3.68
CA TYR A 261 -30.73 -13.73 -3.32
C TYR A 261 -31.25 -14.29 -2.02
N GLN A 262 -31.53 -15.58 -1.98
CA GLN A 262 -32.02 -16.26 -0.78
C GLN A 262 -30.86 -16.51 0.19
N ALA A 263 -31.01 -16.16 1.47
CA ALA A 263 -29.94 -16.30 2.47
C ALA A 263 -29.56 -17.76 2.76
N THR A 264 -30.45 -18.72 2.51
CA THR A 264 -30.20 -20.14 2.83
C THR A 264 -29.75 -20.98 1.64
N THR A 265 -29.67 -20.39 0.44
CA THR A 265 -29.40 -21.12 -0.81
C THR A 265 -28.29 -20.44 -1.59
N GLN A 266 -27.44 -21.22 -2.25
CA GLN A 266 -26.41 -20.64 -3.12
C GLN A 266 -27.03 -19.92 -4.33
N PRO A 267 -26.49 -18.76 -4.73
CA PRO A 267 -25.27 -18.14 -4.19
C PRO A 267 -25.49 -17.20 -3.00
N GLY A 268 -26.73 -16.92 -2.59
CA GLY A 268 -27.03 -15.97 -1.51
C GLY A 268 -26.45 -16.37 -0.15
N SER A 269 -26.38 -17.67 0.13
CA SER A 269 -25.77 -18.21 1.36
C SER A 269 -24.26 -17.97 1.49
N TYR A 270 -23.57 -17.54 0.43
CA TYR A 270 -22.17 -17.11 0.53
C TYR A 270 -22.02 -15.72 1.18
N MET A 271 -23.08 -14.93 1.18
CA MET A 271 -23.08 -13.52 1.57
C MET A 271 -23.88 -13.26 2.84
N CYS A 272 -24.99 -13.99 3.01
CA CYS A 272 -25.93 -13.75 4.09
C CYS A 272 -26.46 -15.05 4.68
N SER A 273 -26.74 -15.07 5.99
CA SER A 273 -27.42 -16.19 6.66
C SER A 273 -28.81 -15.84 7.19
N THR A 274 -29.19 -14.56 7.23
CA THR A 274 -30.51 -14.12 7.74
C THR A 274 -30.95 -12.87 7.00
N ALA A 275 -32.12 -12.92 6.36
CA ALA A 275 -32.61 -11.85 5.50
C ALA A 275 -34.10 -11.48 5.71
N PRO A 276 -34.48 -10.90 6.86
CA PRO A 276 -35.83 -10.41 7.09
C PRO A 276 -36.11 -9.15 6.25
N ASN A 277 -37.35 -8.99 5.80
CA ASN A 277 -37.83 -7.79 5.11
C ASN A 277 -37.05 -7.38 3.85
N GLY A 278 -36.36 -8.32 3.19
CA GLY A 278 -35.60 -8.00 1.98
C GLY A 278 -34.16 -7.52 2.23
N PHE A 279 -33.67 -7.58 3.47
CA PHE A 279 -32.33 -7.08 3.85
C PHE A 279 -31.52 -8.14 4.55
N CYS A 280 -30.24 -8.25 4.19
CA CYS A 280 -29.32 -9.08 4.96
C CYS A 280 -29.03 -8.45 6.32
N THR A 281 -29.44 -9.11 7.41
CA THR A 281 -29.12 -8.67 8.78
C THR A 281 -27.88 -9.35 9.34
N THR A 282 -27.54 -10.54 8.84
CA THR A 282 -26.38 -11.31 9.30
C THR A 282 -25.55 -11.72 8.08
N SER A 283 -24.51 -10.94 7.77
CA SER A 283 -23.58 -11.27 6.69
C SER A 283 -22.67 -12.44 7.08
N VAL A 284 -22.22 -13.19 6.08
CA VAL A 284 -21.29 -14.32 6.23
C VAL A 284 -20.21 -14.27 5.15
N GLY A 285 -19.19 -15.11 5.28
CA GLY A 285 -18.11 -15.17 4.30
C GLY A 285 -17.30 -13.87 4.28
N GLN A 286 -16.96 -13.40 3.07
CA GLN A 286 -16.12 -12.23 2.85
C GLN A 286 -16.92 -10.91 2.75
N TYR A 287 -18.06 -10.86 3.43
CA TYR A 287 -19.04 -9.78 3.30
C TYR A 287 -19.35 -9.12 4.63
N PHE A 288 -19.61 -7.82 4.56
CA PHE A 288 -20.11 -7.04 5.70
C PHE A 288 -21.45 -6.38 5.37
N LYS A 289 -22.29 -6.19 6.40
CA LYS A 289 -23.57 -5.48 6.28
C LYS A 289 -23.33 -4.00 6.03
N ILE A 290 -24.02 -3.42 5.05
CA ILE A 290 -24.02 -1.96 4.84
C ILE A 290 -24.93 -1.31 5.90
N PRO A 291 -24.46 -0.32 6.68
CA PRO A 291 -25.31 0.39 7.64
C PRO A 291 -26.44 1.16 6.96
N GLY A 292 -27.61 1.21 7.58
CA GLY A 292 -28.70 2.12 7.20
C GLY A 292 -29.80 1.56 6.28
N ASP A 293 -29.87 0.24 6.08
CA ASP A 293 -30.97 -0.52 5.44
C ASP A 293 -31.81 0.30 4.43
N VAL A 294 -31.22 0.60 3.27
CA VAL A 294 -31.89 1.36 2.20
C VAL A 294 -32.38 0.40 1.12
N ALA A 295 -33.68 0.36 0.86
CA ALA A 295 -34.31 -0.62 -0.05
C ALA A 295 -33.77 -0.61 -1.49
N THR A 296 -33.12 0.48 -1.91
CA THR A 296 -32.55 0.64 -3.26
C THR A 296 -31.05 0.32 -3.35
N HIS A 297 -30.41 -0.02 -2.23
CA HIS A 297 -28.98 -0.27 -2.15
C HIS A 297 -28.71 -1.76 -1.84
N PRO A 298 -27.54 -2.31 -2.21
CA PRO A 298 -27.13 -3.63 -1.77
C PRO A 298 -27.18 -3.75 -0.24
N SER A 299 -27.61 -4.90 0.30
CA SER A 299 -27.63 -5.13 1.75
C SER A 299 -26.24 -5.39 2.34
N VAL A 300 -25.33 -5.90 1.51
CA VAL A 300 -23.97 -6.29 1.90
C VAL A 300 -22.98 -5.81 0.84
N LEU A 301 -21.72 -5.66 1.26
CA LEU A 301 -20.59 -5.40 0.39
C LEU A 301 -19.47 -6.40 0.69
N ALA A 302 -18.74 -6.82 -0.34
CA ALA A 302 -17.56 -7.65 -0.18
C ALA A 302 -16.39 -6.81 0.38
N CYS A 303 -15.61 -7.39 1.30
CA CYS A 303 -14.48 -6.74 1.93
C CYS A 303 -13.41 -6.28 0.92
N GLY A 304 -13.18 -7.10 -0.11
CA GLY A 304 -12.10 -6.93 -1.09
C GLY A 304 -12.44 -6.12 -2.34
N ASN A 305 -13.70 -5.71 -2.54
CA ASN A 305 -14.23 -5.44 -3.88
C ASN A 305 -14.76 -4.01 -4.10
N PRO A 306 -14.32 -3.31 -5.17
CA PRO A 306 -14.92 -2.04 -5.59
C PRO A 306 -16.37 -2.09 -6.06
N VAL A 307 -16.84 -3.26 -6.51
CA VAL A 307 -18.09 -3.35 -7.27
C VAL A 307 -19.29 -3.25 -6.33
N GLY A 308 -20.16 -2.25 -6.56
CA GLY A 308 -21.40 -2.04 -5.80
C GLY A 308 -21.43 -0.78 -4.91
N THR A 309 -20.39 0.05 -4.94
CA THR A 309 -20.36 1.35 -4.24
C THR A 309 -21.12 2.43 -5.03
N ILE A 310 -21.99 3.19 -4.36
CA ILE A 310 -22.88 4.20 -5.00
C ILE A 310 -22.38 5.64 -4.81
N ALA A 311 -21.19 5.85 -4.25
CA ALA A 311 -20.61 7.17 -4.04
C ALA A 311 -19.08 7.08 -4.02
N GLY A 312 -18.40 8.13 -4.48
CA GLY A 312 -16.97 8.18 -4.82
C GLY A 312 -15.94 7.97 -3.70
N ASP A 313 -16.32 7.42 -2.54
CA ASP A 313 -15.43 7.08 -1.44
C ASP A 313 -15.40 5.55 -1.22
N LYS A 314 -14.20 4.98 -1.10
CA LYS A 314 -13.98 3.51 -1.04
C LYS A 314 -14.54 2.93 0.27
N ALA A 315 -15.61 2.12 0.22
CA ALA A 315 -16.15 1.43 1.41
C ALA A 315 -15.46 0.08 1.73
N TYR A 316 -14.46 -0.32 0.95
CA TYR A 316 -13.82 -1.64 0.96
C TYR A 316 -12.28 -1.50 0.98
N VAL A 317 -11.56 -2.57 1.27
CA VAL A 317 -10.09 -2.63 1.23
C VAL A 317 -9.67 -3.63 0.16
N LEU A 318 -8.92 -3.20 -0.84
CA LEU A 318 -8.51 -4.09 -1.94
C LEU A 318 -7.72 -5.29 -1.41
N ASP A 319 -7.97 -6.47 -1.97
CA ASP A 319 -7.37 -7.76 -1.58
C ASP A 319 -7.69 -8.21 -0.14
N CYS A 320 -8.69 -7.62 0.50
CA CYS A 320 -9.17 -8.02 1.82
C CYS A 320 -10.19 -9.16 1.74
N THR A 321 -9.99 -10.23 2.51
CA THR A 321 -10.88 -11.41 2.55
C THR A 321 -11.75 -11.46 3.80
N ALA A 322 -11.37 -10.75 4.87
CA ALA A 322 -12.20 -10.57 6.05
C ALA A 322 -12.03 -9.16 6.59
N CYS A 323 -13.12 -8.47 6.89
CA CYS A 323 -13.10 -7.09 7.32
C CYS A 323 -14.16 -6.80 8.39
N THR A 324 -13.91 -5.75 9.15
CA THR A 324 -14.87 -5.16 10.09
C THR A 324 -15.62 -4.04 9.39
N ALA A 325 -16.95 -4.07 9.47
CA ALA A 325 -17.79 -3.02 8.91
C ALA A 325 -17.43 -1.66 9.51
N PRO A 326 -17.46 -0.58 8.71
CA PRO A 326 -17.28 0.77 9.24
C PRO A 326 -18.35 1.09 10.28
N GLN A 327 -17.97 1.77 11.37
CA GLN A 327 -18.97 2.36 12.26
C GLN A 327 -19.76 3.42 11.47
N ALA A 328 -21.09 3.42 11.62
CA ALA A 328 -21.97 4.35 10.92
C ALA A 328 -21.48 5.79 11.14
N PRO A 329 -21.01 6.48 10.10
CA PRO A 329 -20.60 7.86 10.25
C PRO A 329 -21.84 8.73 10.46
N ALA A 330 -21.63 9.91 11.05
CA ALA A 330 -22.61 10.98 10.99
C ALA A 330 -23.05 11.20 9.52
N VAL A 331 -24.33 11.50 9.33
CA VAL A 331 -25.03 11.74 8.06
C VAL A 331 -24.11 12.15 6.90
N ASN A 332 -24.09 11.33 5.84
CA ASN A 332 -23.49 11.58 4.50
C ASN A 332 -21.99 11.34 4.28
N ALA A 333 -21.32 10.49 5.08
CA ALA A 333 -20.05 9.88 4.68
C ALA A 333 -20.19 8.35 4.64
N MET A 334 -19.35 7.62 3.91
CA MET A 334 -19.15 6.19 4.16
C MET A 334 -17.72 6.02 4.67
N ALA A 335 -17.55 5.57 5.91
CA ALA A 335 -16.24 5.20 6.43
C ALA A 335 -15.78 3.90 5.74
N VAL A 336 -14.46 3.72 5.60
CA VAL A 336 -13.85 2.55 4.96
C VAL A 336 -13.95 1.34 5.91
N ALA A 337 -14.20 0.14 5.39
CA ALA A 337 -14.06 -1.09 6.18
C ALA A 337 -12.61 -1.28 6.68
N VAL A 338 -12.43 -1.92 7.82
CA VAL A 338 -11.10 -2.25 8.36
C VAL A 338 -10.77 -3.70 8.02
N CYS A 339 -9.67 -3.93 7.31
CA CYS A 339 -9.25 -5.26 6.92
C CYS A 339 -8.62 -6.03 8.08
N ASN A 340 -9.13 -7.24 8.33
CA ASN A 340 -8.63 -8.16 9.35
C ASN A 340 -7.76 -9.27 8.74
N THR A 341 -8.07 -9.68 7.51
CA THR A 341 -7.37 -10.75 6.79
C THR A 341 -7.28 -10.41 5.30
N CYS A 342 -6.11 -10.63 4.72
CA CYS A 342 -5.85 -10.40 3.30
C CYS A 342 -5.79 -11.70 2.50
N ASP A 343 -5.86 -11.60 1.18
CA ASP A 343 -5.77 -12.73 0.28
C ASP A 343 -4.33 -13.28 0.17
N LYS A 344 -4.21 -14.61 0.05
CA LYS A 344 -2.94 -15.34 -0.18
C LYS A 344 -1.83 -14.98 0.83
N THR A 345 -0.66 -14.55 0.32
CA THR A 345 0.56 -14.23 1.06
C THR A 345 0.59 -12.78 1.56
N LYS A 346 -0.53 -12.06 1.44
CA LYS A 346 -0.63 -10.69 1.92
C LYS A 346 -1.06 -10.66 3.38
N LYS A 347 -0.68 -9.60 4.09
CA LYS A 347 -1.14 -9.31 5.45
C LYS A 347 -1.61 -7.86 5.54
N PRO A 348 -2.55 -7.57 6.45
CA PRO A 348 -3.00 -6.20 6.64
C PRO A 348 -1.88 -5.38 7.29
N ASN A 349 -1.90 -4.08 7.09
CA ASN A 349 -1.22 -3.15 7.99
C ASN A 349 -1.94 -3.10 9.36
N GLN A 350 -1.30 -2.53 10.37
CA GLN A 350 -1.85 -2.53 11.74
C GLN A 350 -3.22 -1.84 11.84
N ASP A 351 -3.48 -0.81 11.01
CA ASP A 351 -4.76 -0.11 10.99
C ASP A 351 -5.82 -0.77 10.09
N GLY A 352 -5.46 -1.81 9.35
CA GLY A 352 -6.33 -2.55 8.43
C GLY A 352 -6.77 -1.75 7.20
N SER A 353 -6.13 -0.63 6.88
CA SER A 353 -6.48 0.18 5.71
C SER A 353 -6.01 -0.42 4.37
N GLY A 354 -5.10 -1.40 4.41
CA GLY A 354 -4.52 -1.99 3.20
C GLY A 354 -3.98 -3.39 3.40
N CYS A 355 -3.72 -4.06 2.27
CA CYS A 355 -3.11 -5.40 2.19
C CYS A 355 -1.83 -5.34 1.35
N THR A 356 -0.71 -5.82 1.91
CA THR A 356 0.61 -5.82 1.24
C THR A 356 1.24 -7.21 1.29
N LEU A 357 2.19 -7.51 0.40
CA LEU A 357 2.90 -8.80 0.43
C LEU A 357 3.70 -8.92 1.74
N CYS A 358 3.55 -10.02 2.47
CA CYS A 358 4.19 -10.17 3.77
C CYS A 358 4.58 -11.62 4.00
N THR A 359 5.78 -11.95 3.54
CA THR A 359 6.37 -13.30 3.65
C THR A 359 7.21 -13.48 4.91
N VAL A 360 7.38 -12.42 5.71
CA VAL A 360 8.07 -12.47 7.00
C VAL A 360 7.40 -13.48 7.92
N ALA A 361 8.17 -14.49 8.33
CA ALA A 361 7.72 -15.56 9.21
C ALA A 361 7.24 -14.99 10.55
N GLU A 362 6.07 -15.43 11.01
CA GLU A 362 5.46 -15.00 12.28
C GLU A 362 5.22 -13.49 12.38
N CYS A 363 5.14 -12.80 11.24
CA CYS A 363 4.68 -11.42 11.20
C CYS A 363 3.16 -11.36 11.12
N LYS A 364 2.49 -10.60 11.99
CA LYS A 364 1.04 -10.41 11.95
C LYS A 364 0.62 -9.35 10.94
N SER A 365 1.35 -8.25 10.87
CA SER A 365 1.01 -7.08 10.05
C SER A 365 2.23 -6.50 9.36
N CYS A 366 2.11 -6.14 8.09
CA CYS A 366 3.17 -5.48 7.32
C CYS A 366 2.68 -4.11 6.84
N ILE A 367 3.56 -3.10 6.92
CA ILE A 367 3.28 -1.73 6.45
C ILE A 367 3.47 -1.60 4.93
N THR A 368 4.47 -2.30 4.40
CA THR A 368 4.76 -2.45 2.98
C THR A 368 5.38 -3.83 2.75
N ASP A 369 5.73 -4.14 1.51
CA ASP A 369 6.23 -5.45 1.11
C ASP A 369 7.40 -5.91 1.99
N ASP A 370 7.18 -7.00 2.72
CA ASP A 370 8.12 -7.66 3.63
C ASP A 370 8.70 -6.78 4.77
N VAL A 371 7.99 -5.72 5.16
CA VAL A 371 8.32 -4.88 6.32
C VAL A 371 7.29 -5.09 7.43
N CYS A 372 7.67 -5.90 8.41
CA CYS A 372 6.85 -6.30 9.55
C CYS A 372 6.69 -5.20 10.59
N GLU A 373 5.44 -4.83 10.85
CA GLU A 373 5.04 -3.83 11.84
C GLU A 373 4.71 -4.49 13.19
N VAL A 374 3.95 -5.60 13.15
CA VAL A 374 3.52 -6.32 14.35
C VAL A 374 3.83 -7.80 14.15
N CYS A 375 4.52 -8.43 15.10
CA CYS A 375 4.74 -9.86 15.10
C CYS A 375 3.62 -10.63 15.82
N GLU A 376 3.47 -11.90 15.49
CA GLU A 376 2.56 -12.84 16.16
C GLU A 376 3.12 -13.27 17.53
N ASN A 377 2.27 -13.89 18.37
CA ASN A 377 2.69 -14.56 19.62
C ASN A 377 3.51 -13.69 20.59
N SER A 378 3.25 -12.38 20.63
CA SER A 378 3.99 -11.41 21.45
C SER A 378 5.50 -11.33 21.14
N LYS A 379 5.93 -11.86 19.98
CA LYS A 379 7.28 -11.64 19.44
C LYS A 379 7.47 -10.18 19.07
N LYS A 380 8.72 -9.79 18.82
CA LYS A 380 9.06 -8.44 18.39
C LYS A 380 9.87 -8.47 17.10
N PRO A 381 9.69 -7.49 16.21
CA PRO A 381 10.45 -7.41 14.98
C PRO A 381 11.91 -7.09 15.30
N ASN A 382 12.81 -7.40 14.38
CA ASN A 382 14.15 -6.84 14.41
C ASN A 382 14.14 -5.38 13.92
N LYS A 383 15.28 -4.70 14.01
CA LYS A 383 15.44 -3.29 13.59
C LYS A 383 15.21 -3.09 12.09
N ALA A 384 15.49 -4.11 11.28
CA ALA A 384 15.24 -4.09 9.84
C ALA A 384 13.77 -4.43 9.48
N CYS A 385 12.94 -4.77 10.47
CA CYS A 385 11.56 -5.20 10.33
C CYS A 385 11.35 -6.37 9.36
N ASN A 386 12.35 -7.22 9.14
CA ASN A 386 12.27 -8.35 8.21
C ASN A 386 12.32 -9.73 8.90
N ALA A 387 12.33 -9.76 10.23
CA ALA A 387 12.27 -10.97 11.04
C ALA A 387 11.61 -10.71 12.40
N CYS A 388 11.00 -11.74 12.98
CA CYS A 388 10.34 -11.71 14.28
C CYS A 388 11.02 -12.68 15.26
N TYR A 389 11.29 -12.22 16.48
CA TYR A 389 11.99 -13.00 17.51
C TYR A 389 11.25 -13.01 18.85
N ALA A 390 11.39 -14.09 19.62
CA ALA A 390 10.94 -14.09 21.01
C ALA A 390 11.67 -12.99 21.79
N CYS A 391 10.93 -12.15 22.52
CA CYS A 391 11.51 -10.96 23.13
C CYS A 391 10.83 -10.65 24.45
N SER A 392 11.24 -11.38 25.50
CA SER A 392 10.69 -11.25 26.86
C SER A 392 11.41 -10.20 27.71
N ILE A 393 12.35 -9.46 27.12
CA ILE A 393 13.14 -8.44 27.82
C ILE A 393 12.26 -7.23 28.08
N ALA A 394 12.18 -6.83 29.36
CA ALA A 394 11.47 -5.63 29.77
C ALA A 394 12.01 -4.40 29.04
N ASP A 395 11.10 -3.55 28.57
CA ASP A 395 11.41 -2.34 27.79
C ASP A 395 12.23 -2.56 26.52
N CYS A 396 12.28 -3.78 25.97
CA CYS A 396 12.87 -4.01 24.64
C CYS A 396 11.80 -3.85 23.55
N SER A 397 12.04 -3.08 22.49
CA SER A 397 11.11 -2.91 21.36
C SER A 397 11.48 -3.77 20.15
N HIS A 398 12.78 -4.02 19.91
CA HIS A 398 13.26 -4.87 18.82
C HIS A 398 14.30 -5.86 19.30
N CYS A 399 14.19 -7.10 18.84
CA CYS A 399 15.11 -8.18 19.15
C CYS A 399 15.84 -8.61 17.87
N SER A 400 17.16 -8.74 17.95
CA SER A 400 18.03 -9.21 16.84
C SER A 400 18.10 -10.74 16.74
N ALA A 401 17.78 -11.41 17.85
CA ALA A 401 17.65 -12.85 18.01
C ALA A 401 16.74 -13.11 19.22
N ASP A 402 16.37 -14.37 19.46
CA ASP A 402 15.55 -14.73 20.62
C ASP A 402 16.18 -14.23 21.92
N ASN A 403 15.43 -13.37 22.63
CA ASN A 403 15.82 -12.70 23.86
C ASN A 403 17.17 -11.98 23.76
N ARG A 404 17.45 -11.37 22.60
CA ARG A 404 18.58 -10.46 22.41
C ARG A 404 18.10 -9.12 21.87
N CYS A 405 17.92 -8.18 22.79
CA CYS A 405 17.50 -6.84 22.50
C CYS A 405 18.53 -6.07 21.67
N GLU A 406 18.04 -5.36 20.65
CA GLU A 406 18.84 -4.44 19.83
C GLU A 406 18.28 -3.01 19.83
N VAL A 407 17.02 -2.82 20.23
CA VAL A 407 16.41 -1.51 20.45
C VAL A 407 15.54 -1.57 21.69
N CYS A 408 15.73 -0.62 22.61
CA CYS A 408 14.86 -0.43 23.77
C CYS A 408 13.67 0.46 23.41
N ALA A 409 12.51 0.22 24.02
CA ALA A 409 11.29 1.01 23.85
C ALA A 409 11.43 2.42 24.42
N ASP A 410 12.24 2.58 25.47
CA ASP A 410 12.58 3.87 26.09
C ASP A 410 13.83 4.48 25.44
N GLY A 411 13.72 5.71 24.96
CA GLY A 411 14.81 6.45 24.32
C GLY A 411 16.00 6.77 25.24
N GLY A 412 15.82 6.74 26.56
CA GLY A 412 16.88 6.88 27.56
C GLY A 412 17.57 5.55 27.94
N LYS A 413 17.11 4.42 27.39
CA LYS A 413 17.72 3.11 27.60
C LYS A 413 18.44 2.62 26.35
N ARG A 414 19.47 1.81 26.56
CA ARG A 414 20.18 1.07 25.51
C ARG A 414 20.29 -0.40 25.89
N PRO A 415 20.37 -1.30 24.90
CA PRO A 415 20.67 -2.69 25.20
C PRO A 415 22.02 -2.82 25.88
N SER A 416 22.15 -3.77 26.79
CA SER A 416 23.46 -4.23 27.25
C SER A 416 24.28 -4.83 26.11
N LEU A 417 25.59 -4.98 26.33
CA LEU A 417 26.50 -5.62 25.36
C LEU A 417 26.11 -7.04 24.97
N ASP A 418 25.54 -7.82 25.89
CA ASP A 418 24.97 -9.14 25.62
C ASP A 418 23.54 -9.06 25.06
N GLY A 419 22.86 -7.92 25.24
CA GLY A 419 21.51 -7.65 24.76
C GLY A 419 20.42 -8.26 25.62
N THR A 420 20.73 -8.70 26.84
CA THR A 420 19.78 -9.35 27.74
C THR A 420 18.93 -8.37 28.54
N GLN A 421 19.30 -7.09 28.57
CA GLN A 421 18.64 -6.05 29.36
C GLN A 421 18.65 -4.71 28.64
N CYS A 422 17.62 -3.91 28.91
CA CYS A 422 17.58 -2.49 28.57
C CYS A 422 17.95 -1.67 29.81
N ILE A 423 19.11 -1.02 29.77
CA ILE A 423 19.65 -0.23 30.87
C ILE A 423 19.68 1.25 30.53
N THR A 424 19.53 2.09 31.55
CA THR A 424 19.68 3.54 31.42
C THR A 424 21.05 3.86 30.85
N CYS A 425 21.05 4.59 29.75
CA CYS A 425 22.28 4.95 29.08
C CYS A 425 22.06 6.18 28.20
N ASP A 426 22.22 7.35 28.80
CA ASP A 426 22.06 8.64 28.14
C ASP A 426 23.43 9.17 27.67
N ILE A 427 24.06 8.42 26.77
CA ILE A 427 25.35 8.78 26.20
C ILE A 427 25.19 9.00 24.70
N ASP A 428 25.57 10.19 24.24
CA ASP A 428 25.53 10.56 22.82
C ASP A 428 26.27 9.52 21.97
N ARG A 429 25.63 9.07 20.89
CA ARG A 429 26.14 8.08 19.93
C ARG A 429 26.51 6.72 20.53
N CYS A 430 25.99 6.39 21.71
CA CYS A 430 26.11 5.07 22.28
C CYS A 430 25.01 4.14 21.77
N THR A 431 25.41 3.00 21.19
CA THR A 431 24.48 1.98 20.68
C THR A 431 24.21 0.90 21.70
N ARG A 432 25.19 0.53 22.54
CA ARG A 432 25.05 -0.46 23.62
C ARG A 432 25.91 -0.11 24.82
N CYS A 433 25.42 -0.45 26.00
CA CYS A 433 26.06 -0.03 27.25
C CYS A 433 26.57 -1.25 28.03
N SER A 434 27.75 -1.11 28.62
CA SER A 434 28.35 -2.17 29.43
C SER A 434 27.86 -2.13 30.88
N ALA A 435 27.46 -0.94 31.33
CA ALA A 435 26.80 -0.65 32.61
C ALA A 435 25.95 0.62 32.47
N GLU A 436 25.20 0.98 33.51
CA GLU A 436 24.45 2.24 33.54
C GLU A 436 25.37 3.42 33.26
N ASP A 437 25.03 4.23 32.25
CA ASP A 437 25.82 5.37 31.76
C ASP A 437 27.31 5.04 31.53
N VAL A 438 27.60 3.83 31.05
CA VAL A 438 28.92 3.44 30.53
C VAL A 438 28.76 2.86 29.13
N CYS A 439 29.22 3.61 28.12
CA CYS A 439 29.13 3.13 26.76
C CYS A 439 30.12 1.99 26.49
N GLY A 440 29.62 0.90 25.93
CA GLY A 440 30.43 -0.25 25.54
C GLY A 440 30.60 -0.38 24.02
N GLU A 441 29.57 0.02 23.25
CA GLU A 441 29.61 0.09 21.80
C GLU A 441 29.07 1.45 21.33
N CYS A 442 29.83 2.12 20.49
CA CYS A 442 29.46 3.39 19.88
C CYS A 442 28.97 3.17 18.45
N GLU A 443 28.31 4.19 17.89
CA GLU A 443 27.99 4.24 16.47
C GLU A 443 29.25 4.15 15.60
N ALA A 444 29.07 3.74 14.34
CA ALA A 444 30.17 3.64 13.39
C ALA A 444 30.93 4.98 13.27
N GLY A 445 32.26 4.92 13.36
CA GLY A 445 33.13 6.11 13.36
C GLY A 445 33.47 6.66 14.76
N TYR A 446 32.91 6.09 15.81
CA TYR A 446 33.17 6.46 17.21
C TYR A 446 33.77 5.28 17.98
N ALA A 447 34.60 5.59 18.97
CA ALA A 447 35.20 4.63 19.87
C ALA A 447 34.84 4.97 21.32
N PRO A 448 34.57 3.96 22.18
CA PRO A 448 34.40 4.18 23.60
C PRO A 448 35.70 4.72 24.23
N LYS A 449 35.64 5.91 24.83
CA LYS A 449 36.72 6.52 25.60
C LYS A 449 36.15 7.30 26.78
N ASP A 450 36.70 7.06 27.97
CA ASP A 450 36.27 7.70 29.23
C ASP A 450 34.74 7.65 29.45
N ARG A 451 34.16 6.46 29.21
CA ARG A 451 32.71 6.17 29.31
C ARG A 451 31.84 6.91 28.28
N LYS A 452 32.43 7.65 27.34
CA LYS A 452 31.74 8.38 26.26
C LYS A 452 32.14 7.84 24.90
N CYS A 453 31.46 8.28 23.85
CA CYS A 453 31.83 8.01 22.47
C CYS A 453 32.60 9.20 21.90
N GLU A 454 33.87 8.99 21.56
CA GLU A 454 34.70 10.00 20.89
C GLU A 454 34.94 9.62 19.42
N PRO A 455 35.07 10.59 18.51
CA PRO A 455 35.44 10.31 17.13
C PRO A 455 36.74 9.50 17.08
N GLY A 456 36.73 8.35 16.41
CA GLY A 456 37.92 7.54 16.25
C GLY A 456 38.94 8.26 15.38
N SER A 457 40.10 8.62 15.93
CA SER A 457 41.23 9.15 15.16
C SER A 457 41.58 8.17 14.04
N THR A 458 41.58 8.66 12.81
CA THR A 458 41.91 7.98 11.56
C THR A 458 42.84 6.77 11.71
N GLY A 459 42.23 5.60 11.75
CA GLY A 459 42.81 4.33 11.33
C GLY A 459 41.67 3.56 10.69
N LEU A 460 41.87 3.02 9.48
CA LEU A 460 40.87 2.16 8.83
C LEU A 460 40.51 1.01 9.77
N SER A 461 39.44 1.17 10.55
CA SER A 461 38.81 0.08 11.29
C SER A 461 37.86 -0.60 10.33
N LEU A 462 38.34 -1.68 9.71
CA LEU A 462 37.49 -2.59 8.96
C LEU A 462 36.43 -3.14 9.91
N SER A 463 35.16 -2.93 9.56
CA SER A 463 34.02 -3.59 10.20
C SER A 463 34.33 -5.09 10.41
N THR A 464 33.89 -5.65 11.52
CA THR A 464 34.07 -7.07 11.87
C THR A 464 33.60 -8.02 10.76
N GLY A 465 32.67 -7.58 9.90
CA GLY A 465 32.25 -8.30 8.68
C GLY A 465 33.27 -8.28 7.53
N ALA A 466 34.08 -7.23 7.40
CA ALA A 466 35.14 -7.13 6.40
C ALA A 466 36.42 -7.88 6.82
N ILE A 467 36.66 -8.05 8.13
CA ILE A 467 37.78 -8.84 8.67
C ILE A 467 37.59 -10.34 8.36
N ALA A 468 36.35 -10.84 8.41
CA ALA A 468 36.04 -12.21 7.98
C ALA A 468 36.24 -12.42 6.47
N GLY A 469 35.92 -11.42 5.63
CA GLY A 469 36.08 -11.48 4.18
C GLY A 469 37.55 -11.44 3.72
N ILE A 470 38.37 -10.60 4.35
CA ILE A 470 39.80 -10.46 3.99
C ILE A 470 40.59 -11.71 4.42
N ALA A 471 40.26 -12.33 5.56
CA ALA A 471 40.89 -13.58 5.97
C ALA A 471 40.62 -14.73 4.96
N VAL A 472 39.40 -14.83 4.43
CA VAL A 472 39.04 -15.84 3.42
C VAL A 472 39.72 -15.55 2.08
N ALA A 473 39.77 -14.29 1.64
CA ALA A 473 40.45 -13.92 0.40
C ALA A 473 41.96 -14.22 0.46
N VAL A 474 42.63 -13.95 1.58
CA VAL A 474 44.05 -14.29 1.77
C VAL A 474 44.26 -15.80 1.79
N ILE A 475 43.38 -16.58 2.44
CA ILE A 475 43.48 -18.05 2.43
C ILE A 475 43.26 -18.63 1.03
N ILE A 476 42.34 -18.08 0.23
CA ILE A 476 42.12 -18.52 -1.16
C ILE A 476 43.32 -18.15 -2.05
N VAL A 477 43.89 -16.96 -1.89
CA VAL A 477 45.05 -16.52 -2.67
C VAL A 477 46.30 -17.31 -2.30
N VAL A 478 46.57 -17.50 -1.01
CA VAL A 478 47.71 -18.31 -0.53
C VAL A 478 47.50 -19.79 -0.86
N GLY A 479 46.29 -20.33 -0.70
CA GLY A 479 45.96 -21.70 -1.08
C GLY A 479 46.07 -21.94 -2.59
N GLY A 480 45.65 -20.97 -3.41
CA GLY A 480 45.81 -20.97 -4.86
C GLY A 480 47.27 -20.89 -5.29
N LEU A 481 48.08 -20.05 -4.64
CA LEU A 481 49.52 -19.94 -4.89
C LEU A 481 50.27 -21.22 -4.51
N VAL A 482 49.97 -21.82 -3.35
CA VAL A 482 50.57 -23.08 -2.92
C VAL A 482 50.13 -24.23 -3.85
N GLY A 483 48.85 -24.29 -4.24
CA GLY A 483 48.35 -25.27 -5.20
C GLY A 483 49.01 -25.13 -6.57
N PHE A 484 49.17 -23.90 -7.07
CA PHE A 484 49.86 -23.62 -8.33
C PHE A 484 51.34 -23.99 -8.26
N LEU A 485 52.04 -23.68 -7.16
CA LEU A 485 53.44 -24.04 -6.97
C LEU A 485 53.62 -25.56 -6.85
N CYS A 486 52.77 -26.26 -6.09
CA CYS A 486 52.77 -27.72 -6.03
C CYS A 486 52.51 -28.35 -7.41
N TRP A 487 51.53 -27.84 -8.16
CA TRP A 487 51.27 -28.31 -9.52
C TRP A 487 52.45 -28.05 -10.45
N TRP A 488 53.05 -26.85 -10.38
CA TRP A 488 54.19 -26.48 -11.22
C TRP A 488 55.43 -27.34 -10.95
N PHE A 489 55.77 -27.60 -9.69
CA PHE A 489 56.92 -28.43 -9.34
C PHE A 489 56.67 -29.93 -9.57
N ILE A 490 55.44 -30.43 -9.42
CA ILE A 490 55.11 -31.84 -9.65
C ILE A 490 54.96 -32.14 -11.15
N CYS A 491 54.40 -31.21 -11.94
CA CYS A 491 54.12 -31.44 -13.37
C CYS A 491 55.23 -30.97 -14.32
N ARG A 492 56.18 -30.11 -13.91
CA ARG A 492 57.37 -29.84 -14.74
C ARG A 492 58.48 -30.90 -14.65
N GLY A 493 58.36 -31.87 -13.73
CA GLY A 493 59.28 -33.01 -13.65
C GLY A 493 58.96 -34.19 -14.59
N LYS A 494 57.91 -34.08 -15.41
CA LYS A 494 57.52 -35.08 -16.41
C LYS A 494 57.13 -34.40 -17.73
N ALA A 495 58.11 -33.79 -18.38
CA ALA A 495 58.11 -33.51 -19.82
C ALA A 495 59.53 -33.72 -20.34
#